data_AF-A0A1P8DNQ5-F1
#
_entry.id   AF-A0A1P8DNQ5-F1
#
_cell.length_a   1.000
_cell.length_b   1.000
_cell.length_c   1.000
_cell.angle_alpha   90.00
_cell.angle_beta   90.00
_cell.angle_gamma   90.00
#
_symmetry.space_group_name_H-M   'P 1'
#
loop_
_entity.id
_entity.type
_entity.pdbx_description
1 polymer ?
#
loop_
_entity_poly.entity_id
_entity_poly.type
_entity_poly.pdbx_seq_one_letter_code
_entity_poly.pdbx_strand_id
1 'polypeptide(L)'
;MKWIMEKIHNDGKETLEQSVLVLEDVDRTMCKAALIQIINLLSNLEVKVKRLSINAVDVLSRAPKGLVYILEPQPLTFLDKAG
;
A
#
# COMPACT_ATOMS: atom_id res chain seq x y z
N MET A 1 2.66 -13.10 3.99
CA MET A 1 2.34 -13.11 2.54
C MET A 1 1.15 -14.00 2.19
N LYS A 2 0.88 -15.09 2.93
CA LYS A 2 -0.23 -16.02 2.67
C LYS A 2 -1.60 -15.33 2.50
N TRP A 3 -1.90 -14.35 3.34
CA TRP A 3 -3.13 -13.55 3.29
C TRP A 3 -3.36 -12.86 1.93
N ILE A 4 -2.32 -12.31 1.30
CA ILE A 4 -2.47 -11.62 -0.01
C ILE A 4 -2.85 -12.62 -1.10
N MET A 5 -2.22 -13.79 -1.08
CA MET A 5 -2.52 -14.86 -2.04
C MET A 5 -3.91 -15.45 -1.81
N GLU A 6 -4.33 -15.59 -0.56
CA GLU A 6 -5.69 -16.03 -0.20
C GLU A 6 -6.75 -15.01 -0.66
N LYS A 7 -6.49 -13.71 -0.47
CA LYS A 7 -7.40 -12.65 -0.92
C LYS A 7 -7.54 -12.62 -2.45
N ILE A 8 -6.44 -12.78 -3.19
CA ILE A 8 -6.46 -12.90 -4.66
C ILE A 8 -7.27 -14.10 -5.10
N HIS A 9 -7.08 -15.24 -4.44
CA HIS A 9 -7.76 -16.47 -4.79
C HIS A 9 -9.28 -16.38 -4.60
N ASN A 10 -9.71 -15.72 -3.53
CA ASN A 10 -11.13 -15.65 -3.18
C ASN A 10 -11.87 -14.52 -3.93
N ASP A 11 -11.26 -13.33 -4.02
CA ASP A 11 -11.97 -12.12 -4.44
C ASP A 11 -11.44 -11.51 -5.75
N GLY A 12 -10.38 -12.09 -6.32
CA GLY A 12 -9.71 -11.55 -7.49
C GLY A 12 -8.66 -10.48 -7.17
N LYS A 13 -7.80 -10.23 -8.15
CA LYS A 13 -6.66 -9.29 -8.03
C LYS A 13 -7.13 -7.84 -7.91
N GLU A 14 -8.32 -7.53 -8.41
CA GLU A 14 -8.92 -6.19 -8.43
C GLU A 14 -9.10 -5.64 -7.01
N THR A 15 -9.34 -6.53 -6.03
CA THR A 15 -9.46 -6.15 -4.61
C THR A 15 -8.17 -5.67 -3.96
N LEU A 16 -7.04 -5.81 -4.66
CA LEU A 16 -5.75 -5.31 -4.23
C LEU A 16 -5.39 -3.96 -4.84
N GLU A 17 -6.09 -3.52 -5.90
CA GLU A 17 -5.87 -2.19 -6.50
C GLU A 17 -6.09 -1.06 -5.49
N GLN A 18 -6.95 -1.29 -4.50
CA GLN A 18 -7.14 -0.42 -3.34
C GLN A 18 -6.94 -1.20 -2.06
N SER A 19 -5.81 -0.97 -1.40
CA SER A 19 -5.41 -1.69 -0.20
C SER A 19 -5.09 -0.75 0.96
N VAL A 20 -5.59 -1.08 2.14
CA VAL A 20 -5.22 -0.45 3.40
C VAL A 20 -4.63 -1.53 4.30
N LEU A 21 -3.42 -1.31 4.78
CA LEU A 21 -2.76 -2.18 5.74
C LEU A 21 -2.53 -1.43 7.04
N VAL A 22 -2.82 -2.11 8.14
CA VAL A 22 -2.55 -1.64 9.50
C VAL A 22 -1.42 -2.50 10.06
N LEU A 23 -0.33 -1.85 10.43
CA LEU A 23 0.85 -2.50 11.01
C LEU A 23 0.95 -2.11 12.49
N GLU A 24 1.05 -3.12 13.33
CA GLU A 24 1.13 -2.96 14.79
C GLU A 24 2.60 -2.90 15.21
N ASP A 25 2.92 -1.96 16.10
CA ASP A 25 4.24 -1.83 16.73
C ASP A 25 5.46 -1.76 15.79
N VAL A 26 5.26 -1.16 14.62
CA VAL A 26 6.32 -0.89 13.65
C VAL A 26 6.89 0.52 13.80
N ASP A 27 8.18 0.65 13.48
CA ASP A 27 8.84 1.94 13.33
C ASP A 27 8.77 2.47 11.87
N ARG A 28 9.30 3.68 11.65
CA ARG A 28 9.30 4.34 10.34
C ARG A 28 10.07 3.57 9.26
N THR A 29 11.17 2.92 9.63
CA THR A 29 12.00 2.12 8.70
C THR A 29 11.25 0.86 8.30
N MET A 30 10.59 0.20 9.26
CA MET A 30 9.74 -0.96 9.00
C MET A 30 8.55 -0.62 8.09
N CYS A 31 7.89 0.53 8.31
CA CYS A 31 6.82 0.98 7.40
C CYS A 31 7.31 1.17 5.97
N LYS A 32 8.48 1.79 5.77
CA LYS A 32 9.08 1.96 4.43
C LYS A 32 9.44 0.62 3.80
N ALA A 33 10.05 -0.28 4.57
CA ALA A 33 10.41 -1.62 4.09
C ALA A 33 9.16 -2.41 3.68
N ALA A 34 8.09 -2.35 4.47
CA ALA A 34 6.82 -2.97 4.15
C ALA A 34 6.20 -2.39 2.87
N LEU A 35 6.22 -1.06 2.71
CA LEU A 35 5.74 -0.39 1.51
C LEU A 35 6.46 -0.90 0.26
N ILE A 36 7.79 -0.95 0.28
CA ILE A 36 8.61 -1.44 -0.85
C ILE A 36 8.27 -2.90 -1.18
N GLN A 37 8.18 -3.76 -0.16
CA GLN A 37 7.87 -5.18 -0.35
C GLN A 37 6.48 -5.39 -0.95
N ILE A 38 5.48 -4.65 -0.47
CA ILE A 38 4.10 -4.75 -0.96
C ILE A 38 4.02 -4.23 -2.40
N ILE A 39 4.65 -3.10 -2.72
CA ILE A 39 4.68 -2.58 -4.09
C ILE A 39 5.32 -3.59 -5.05
N ASN A 40 6.48 -4.15 -4.69
CA ASN A 40 7.13 -5.17 -5.51
C ASN A 40 6.24 -6.39 -5.72
N LEU A 41 5.56 -6.86 -4.67
CA LEU A 41 4.63 -7.97 -4.79
C LEU A 41 3.48 -7.64 -5.75
N LEU A 42 2.80 -6.51 -5.56
CA LEU A 42 1.67 -6.10 -6.39
C LEU A 42 2.09 -5.91 -7.84
N SER A 43 3.27 -5.36 -8.08
CA SER A 43 3.88 -5.25 -9.41
C SER A 43 4.10 -6.61 -10.05
N ASN A 44 4.68 -7.58 -9.32
CA ASN A 44 4.91 -8.93 -9.82
C ASN A 44 3.61 -9.70 -10.10
N LEU A 45 2.52 -9.31 -9.45
CA LEU A 45 1.20 -9.88 -9.66
C LEU A 45 0.40 -9.15 -10.75
N GLU A 46 1.00 -8.14 -11.41
CA GLU A 46 0.37 -7.28 -12.42
C GLU A 46 -0.88 -6.55 -11.90
N VAL A 47 -0.90 -6.23 -10.61
CA VAL A 47 -1.99 -5.46 -10.00
C VAL A 47 -1.79 -3.98 -10.31
N LYS A 48 -2.81 -3.33 -10.89
CA LYS A 48 -2.82 -1.88 -11.12
C LYS A 48 -3.14 -1.13 -9.83
N VAL A 49 -2.11 -0.82 -9.05
CA VAL A 49 -2.28 -0.12 -7.77
C VAL A 49 -2.87 1.29 -8.00
N LYS A 50 -4.12 1.48 -7.55
CA LYS A 50 -4.81 2.78 -7.53
C LYS A 50 -4.62 3.51 -6.20
N ARG A 51 -4.54 2.76 -5.10
CA ARG A 51 -4.30 3.32 -3.78
C ARG A 51 -3.71 2.28 -2.85
N LEU A 52 -2.61 2.61 -2.20
CA LEU A 52 -2.04 1.80 -1.12
C LEU A 52 -1.79 2.69 0.09
N SER A 53 -2.43 2.36 1.21
CA SER A 53 -2.22 3.04 2.49
C SER A 53 -1.64 2.07 3.50
N ILE A 54 -0.57 2.49 4.19
CA ILE A 54 0.02 1.76 5.32
C ILE A 54 -0.01 2.66 6.54
N ASN A 55 -0.70 2.20 7.58
CA ASN A 55 -0.89 2.91 8.84
C ASN A 55 -0.19 2.15 9.96
N ALA A 56 0.73 2.81 10.67
CA ALA A 56 1.27 2.25 11.91
C ALA A 56 0.38 2.60 13.09
N VAL A 57 0.06 1.60 13.92
CA VAL A 57 -0.73 1.78 15.14
C VAL A 57 -0.02 1.18 16.34
N ASP A 58 -0.29 1.73 17.51
CA ASP A 58 0.07 1.13 18.80
C ASP A 58 -0.79 -0.12 19.06
N VAL A 59 -0.19 -1.21 19.52
CA VAL A 59 -0.92 -2.48 19.69
C VAL A 59 -2.00 -2.39 20.77
N LEU A 60 -1.73 -1.66 21.87
CA LEU A 60 -2.62 -1.59 23.03
C LEU A 60 -3.75 -0.59 22.82
N SER A 61 -3.39 0.64 22.47
CA SER A 61 -4.36 1.74 22.30
C SER A 61 -5.02 1.75 20.92
N ARG A 62 -4.47 1.01 19.94
CA ARG A 62 -4.83 1.10 18.51
C ARG A 62 -4.68 2.52 17.93
N ALA A 63 -4.06 3.42 18.68
CA ALA A 63 -3.87 4.81 18.27
C ALA A 63 -2.84 4.88 17.13
N PRO A 64 -3.04 5.75 16.12
CA PRO A 64 -2.06 5.96 15.07
C PRO A 64 -0.73 6.45 15.64
N LYS A 65 0.39 5.85 15.24
CA LYS A 65 1.74 6.32 15.62
C LYS A 65 2.20 7.55 14.83
N GLY A 66 1.30 8.23 14.13
CA GLY A 66 1.60 9.35 13.23
C GLY A 66 2.36 8.97 11.96
N LEU A 67 2.56 7.67 11.69
CA LEU A 67 3.23 7.17 10.50
C LEU A 67 2.19 6.63 9.53
N VAL A 68 1.95 7.41 8.47
CA VAL A 68 1.03 7.06 7.40
C VAL A 68 1.76 7.22 6.07
N TYR A 69 1.76 6.16 5.28
CA TYR A 69 2.29 6.16 3.91
C TYR A 69 1.14 5.93 2.94
N ILE A 70 0.96 6.85 2.00
CA ILE A 70 -0.06 6.77 0.96
C ILE A 70 0.65 6.80 -0.38
N LEU A 71 0.43 5.76 -1.17
CA LEU A 71 0.76 5.73 -2.58
C LEU A 71 -0.53 5.91 -3.36
N GLU A 72 -0.63 7.04 -4.04
CA GLU A 72 -1.70 7.35 -4.99
C GLU A 72 -1.05 7.73 -6.33
N PRO A 73 -1.59 7.27 -7.47
CA PRO A 73 -1.17 7.73 -8.78
C PRO A 73 -1.26 9.26 -8.81
N GLN A 74 -0.13 9.91 -9.06
CA GLN A 74 -0.13 11.33 -9.33
C GLN A 74 -0.91 11.54 -10.64
N PRO A 75 -1.83 12.52 -10.73
CA PRO A 75 -2.39 12.89 -12.01
C PRO A 75 -1.23 13.28 -12.92
N LEU A 76 -1.14 12.64 -14.09
CA LEU A 76 -0.26 13.08 -15.17
C LEU A 76 -0.77 14.45 -15.60
N THR A 77 -0.33 15.52 -14.96
CA THR A 77 -0.35 16.85 -15.59
C THR A 77 0.65 16.80 -16.72
N PHE A 78 0.17 16.39 -17.89
CA PHE A 78 0.88 16.53 -19.15
C PHE A 78 1.30 17.99 -19.28
N LEU A 79 2.60 18.24 -19.24
CA LEU A 79 3.22 19.47 -19.72
C LEU A 79 3.12 19.47 -21.25
N ASP A 80 1.90 19.57 -21.78
CA ASP A 80 1.65 20.01 -23.15
C ASP A 80 1.70 21.54 -23.20
N LYS A 81 2.88 22.12 -22.97
CA LYS A 81 3.20 23.50 -23.38
C LYS A 81 4.69 23.67 -23.60
N ALA A 82 5.13 23.49 -24.83
CA ALA A 82 5.98 24.43 -25.55
C ALA A 82 6.06 23.98 -27.03
N GLY A 83 5.15 24.55 -27.83
CA GLY A 83 5.41 24.76 -29.25
C GLY A 83 6.34 25.95 -29.47
#